data_AF-A0A5B0SZ06-F1
#
_entry.id   AF-A0A5B0SZ06-F1
#
_cell.length_a   1.000
_cell.length_b   1.000
_cell.length_c   1.000
_cell.angle_alpha   90.00
_cell.angle_beta   90.00
_cell.angle_gamma   90.00
#
_symmetry.space_group_name_H-M   'P 1'
#
loop_
_entity.id
_entity.type
_entity.pdbx_description
1 polymer ?
#
loop_
_entity_poly.entity_id
_entity_poly.type
_entity_poly.pdbx_seq_one_letter_code
_entity_poly.pdbx_strand_id
1 'polypeptide(L)'
;MYNWRLSTAVKLAQENFLSGIQIAFDRRTSRPYYIQFSTRCGDTAQLVTAHTQKEKRKIRDFSTRGAALRFLNSRFPGHDTLLSTDVKVVN
;
A
#
# COMPACT_ATOMS: atom_id res chain seq x y z
N MET A 1 -2.05 -10.92 -7.56
CA MET A 1 -1.87 -9.78 -6.63
C MET A 1 -0.73 -10.12 -5.70
N TYR A 2 0.30 -9.27 -5.63
CA TYR A 2 1.53 -9.51 -4.85
C TYR A 2 1.45 -8.92 -3.43
N ASN A 3 2.37 -9.32 -2.56
CA ASN A 3 2.48 -8.81 -1.19
C ASN A 3 3.87 -8.22 -0.93
N TRP A 4 3.94 -6.90 -0.78
CA TRP A 4 5.21 -6.17 -0.68
C TRP A 4 5.40 -5.52 0.69
N ARG A 5 6.62 -5.65 1.20
CA ARG A 5 7.07 -4.78 2.28
C ARG A 5 7.23 -3.37 1.73
N LEU A 6 7.11 -2.37 2.59
CA LEU A 6 7.31 -0.98 2.20
C LEU A 6 8.68 -0.75 1.55
N SER A 7 9.74 -1.38 2.07
CA SER A 7 11.09 -1.28 1.49
C SER A 7 11.18 -1.76 0.05
N THR A 8 10.38 -2.76 -0.34
CA THR A 8 10.29 -3.21 -1.74
C THR A 8 9.62 -2.16 -2.60
N ALA A 9 8.50 -1.60 -2.14
CA ALA A 9 7.81 -0.53 -2.88
C ALA A 9 8.68 0.72 -3.07
N VAL A 10 9.46 1.10 -2.05
CA VAL A 10 10.40 2.23 -2.13
C VAL A 10 11.46 1.99 -3.20
N LYS A 11 12.09 0.79 -3.22
CA LYS A 11 13.08 0.45 -4.25
C LYS A 11 12.48 0.50 -5.66
N LEU A 12 11.29 -0.08 -5.85
CA LEU A 12 10.62 -0.09 -7.14
C LEU A 12 10.21 1.31 -7.60
N ALA A 13 9.91 2.23 -6.69
CA ALA A 13 9.69 3.62 -7.06
C ALA A 13 10.98 4.34 -7.46
N GLN A 14 12.09 4.07 -6.77
CA GLN A 14 13.41 4.60 -7.13
C GLN A 14 13.87 4.10 -8.51
N GLU A 15 13.56 2.84 -8.83
CA GLU A 15 13.82 2.23 -10.15
C GLU A 15 12.78 2.62 -11.21
N ASN A 16 11.88 3.56 -10.90
CA ASN A 16 10.82 4.04 -11.79
C ASN A 16 9.86 2.93 -12.29
N PHE A 17 9.75 1.82 -11.55
CA PHE A 17 8.90 0.69 -11.88
C PHE A 17 7.47 0.83 -11.33
N LEU A 18 7.33 1.59 -10.24
CA LEU A 18 6.05 1.94 -9.64
C LEU A 18 5.31 2.98 -10.51
N SER A 19 4.05 2.72 -10.85
CA SER A 19 3.19 3.67 -11.58
C SER A 19 2.25 4.44 -10.67
N GLY A 20 1.96 3.91 -9.47
CA GLY A 20 1.16 4.62 -8.49
C GLY A 20 0.96 3.89 -7.17
N ILE A 21 0.40 4.62 -6.22
CA ILE A 21 0.01 4.17 -4.89
C ILE A 21 -1.45 4.51 -4.69
N GLN A 22 -2.22 3.58 -4.16
CA GLN A 22 -3.64 3.78 -3.91
C GLN A 22 -4.00 3.35 -2.49
N ILE A 23 -4.83 4.15 -1.82
CA ILE A 23 -5.47 3.73 -0.56
C ILE A 23 -6.82 3.12 -0.94
N ALA A 24 -6.94 1.82 -0.73
CA ALA A 24 -8.16 1.06 -0.98
C ALA A 24 -8.99 0.92 0.30
N PHE A 25 -10.29 0.71 0.13
CA PHE A 25 -11.28 0.57 1.20
C PHE A 25 -12.05 -0.74 1.06
N ASP A 26 -12.02 -1.60 2.08
CA ASP A 26 -12.73 -2.88 2.19
C ASP A 26 -13.70 -2.83 3.38
N ARG A 27 -15.00 -2.92 3.07
CA ARG A 27 -16.10 -2.82 4.05
C ARG A 27 -16.21 -4.02 4.98
N ARG A 28 -15.54 -5.13 4.69
CA ARG A 28 -15.70 -6.41 5.41
C ARG A 28 -14.88 -6.47 6.71
N THR A 29 -14.07 -5.46 6.99
CA THR A 29 -13.13 -5.47 8.12
C THR A 29 -13.30 -4.25 9.03
N SER A 30 -12.94 -4.41 10.31
CA SER A 30 -12.92 -3.30 11.28
C SER A 30 -11.81 -2.29 11.03
N ARG A 31 -10.89 -2.58 10.10
CA ARG A 31 -9.80 -1.71 9.64
C ARG A 31 -9.86 -1.62 8.12
N PRO A 32 -10.80 -0.85 7.58
CA PRO A 32 -11.20 -1.02 6.20
C PRO A 32 -10.18 -0.45 5.19
N TYR A 33 -9.19 0.32 5.63
CA TYR A 33 -8.24 0.95 4.71
C TYR A 33 -6.95 0.16 4.59
N TYR A 34 -6.46 -0.03 3.37
CA TYR A 34 -5.16 -0.64 3.11
C TYR A 34 -4.46 0.04 1.93
N ILE A 35 -3.15 -0.18 1.79
CA ILE A 35 -2.34 0.45 0.76
C ILE A 35 -2.05 -0.56 -0.35
N GLN A 36 -2.30 -0.15 -1.58
CA GLN A 36 -1.94 -0.85 -2.81
C GLN A 36 -0.88 -0.08 -3.59
N PHE A 37 -0.03 -0.83 -4.26
CA PHE A 37 1.00 -0.35 -5.18
C PHE A 37 0.65 -0.87 -6.57
N SER A 38 0.74 0.00 -7.58
CA SER A 38 0.53 -0.34 -8.98
C SER A 38 1.86 -0.25 -9.72
N THR A 39 2.15 -1.22 -10.59
CA THR A 39 3.35 -1.20 -11.42
C THR A 39 3.04 -0.68 -12.82
N ARG A 40 4.09 -0.25 -13.54
CA ARG A 40 3.97 0.12 -14.95
C ARG A 40 3.54 -1.06 -15.85
N CYS A 41 3.77 -2.30 -15.39
CA CYS A 41 3.38 -3.52 -16.10
C CYS A 41 1.90 -3.92 -15.87
N GLY A 42 1.15 -3.14 -15.08
CA GLY A 42 -0.26 -3.42 -14.78
C GLY A 42 -0.49 -4.34 -13.57
N ASP A 43 0.58 -4.76 -12.89
CA ASP A 43 0.46 -5.55 -11.67
C ASP A 43 0.11 -4.69 -10.46
N THR A 44 -0.51 -5.33 -9.46
CA THR A 44 -0.80 -4.72 -8.17
C THR A 44 -0.23 -5.52 -7.01
N ALA A 45 0.21 -4.80 -5.98
CA ALA A 45 0.72 -5.37 -4.75
C ALA A 45 0.10 -4.69 -3.52
N GLN A 46 -0.13 -5.45 -2.46
CA GLN A 46 -0.60 -4.93 -1.17
C GLN A 46 0.56 -4.74 -0.20
N LEU A 47 0.46 -3.69 0.63
CA LEU A 47 1.39 -3.46 1.72
C LEU A 47 1.21 -4.51 2.82
N VAL A 48 2.31 -5.17 3.20
CA VAL A 48 2.34 -6.14 4.30
C VAL A 48 3.37 -5.79 5.36
N THR A 49 3.14 -6.23 6.60
CA THR A 49 4.11 -6.11 7.70
C THR A 49 4.98 -7.36 7.85
N ALA A 50 6.14 -7.19 8.47
CA ALA A 50 7.09 -8.27 8.73
C ALA A 50 6.82 -9.05 10.03
N HIS A 51 5.84 -8.65 10.84
CA HIS A 51 5.70 -9.07 12.25
C HIS A 51 4.73 -10.23 12.50
N THR A 52 4.81 -11.30 11.73
CA THR A 52 4.25 -12.58 12.17
C THR A 52 5.26 -13.68 11.89
N GLN A 53 5.69 -14.33 12.98
CA GLN A 53 6.58 -15.49 12.94
C GLN A 53 6.01 -16.53 11.97
N LYS A 54 6.87 -16.95 11.03
CA LYS A 54 6.67 -18.02 10.04
C LYS A 54 5.44 -17.85 9.11
N GLU A 55 5.75 -17.60 7.84
CA GLU A 55 4.95 -17.93 6.65
C GLU A 55 3.71 -17.09 6.28
N LYS A 56 3.13 -16.27 7.16
CA LYS A 56 1.98 -15.42 6.78
C LYS A 56 2.30 -13.94 6.87
N ARG A 57 2.69 -13.32 5.74
CA ARG A 57 2.75 -11.86 5.61
C ARG A 57 1.32 -11.32 5.73
N LYS A 58 1.01 -10.56 6.80
CA LYS A 58 -0.31 -9.96 7.00
C LYS A 58 -0.39 -8.60 6.30
N ILE A 59 -1.49 -8.34 5.60
CA ILE A 59 -1.80 -7.03 5.02
C ILE A 59 -1.82 -5.99 6.14
N ARG A 60 -1.22 -4.83 5.86
CA ARG A 60 -1.24 -3.69 6.78
C ARG A 60 -2.55 -2.94 6.60
N ASP A 61 -3.47 -3.19 7.52
CA ASP A 61 -4.76 -2.51 7.55
C ASP A 61 -4.75 -1.30 8.50
N PHE A 62 -5.55 -0.30 8.17
CA PHE A 62 -5.68 0.98 8.85
C PHE A 62 -7.16 1.28 9.16
N SER A 63 -7.41 1.91 10.31
CA SER A 63 -8.77 2.30 10.71
C SER A 63 -9.33 3.48 9.90
N THR A 64 -8.46 4.36 9.39
CA THR A 64 -8.85 5.56 8.64
C THR A 64 -7.92 5.81 7.46
N ARG A 65 -8.43 6.46 6.40
CA ARG A 65 -7.61 6.95 5.27
C ARG A 65 -6.46 7.84 5.76
N GLY A 66 -6.74 8.73 6.71
CA GLY A 66 -5.72 9.63 7.27
C GLY A 66 -4.58 8.88 7.99
N ALA A 67 -4.86 7.74 8.63
CA ALA A 67 -3.82 6.91 9.22
C ALA A 67 -2.92 6.25 8.16
N ALA A 68 -3.50 5.78 7.05
CA ALA A 68 -2.74 5.25 5.92
C ALA A 68 -1.87 6.33 5.26
N LEU A 69 -2.41 7.53 5.08
CA LEU A 69 -1.66 8.68 4.54
C LEU A 69 -0.50 9.08 5.44
N ARG A 70 -0.74 9.26 6.75
CA ARG A 70 0.35 9.58 7.71
C ARG A 70 1.44 8.50 7.73
N PHE A 71 1.07 7.24 7.54
CA PHE A 71 2.03 6.16 7.42
C PHE A 71 2.91 6.31 6.17
N LEU A 72 2.34 6.64 5.01
CA LEU A 72 3.11 6.92 3.80
C LEU A 72 4.00 8.16 3.97
N ASN A 73 3.46 9.28 4.44
CA ASN A 73 4.23 10.51 4.65
C ASN A 73 5.46 10.30 5.55
N SER A 74 5.34 9.46 6.58
CA SER A 74 6.42 9.22 7.54
C SER A 74 7.44 8.16 7.09
N ARG A 75 7.05 7.22 6.23
CA ARG A 75 7.88 6.05 5.89
C ARG A 75 8.24 5.93 4.42
N PHE A 76 7.62 6.73 3.56
CA PHE A 76 7.85 6.82 2.13
C PHE A 76 7.81 8.31 1.69
N PRO A 77 8.79 9.12 2.12
CA PRO A 77 8.83 10.53 1.74
C PRO A 77 8.94 10.69 0.21
N GLY A 78 8.24 11.67 -0.36
CA GLY A 78 8.25 11.94 -1.81
C GLY A 78 7.32 11.06 -2.64
N HIS A 79 6.47 10.24 -2.01
CA HIS A 79 5.47 9.42 -2.70
C HIS A 79 4.30 10.22 -3.29
N ASP A 80 4.23 11.53 -3.03
CA ASP A 80 3.09 12.39 -3.37
C ASP A 80 2.77 12.39 -4.87
N THR A 81 3.79 12.31 -5.72
CA THR A 81 3.64 12.23 -7.19
C THR A 81 3.09 10.89 -7.69
N LEU A 82 3.18 9.85 -6.85
CA LEU A 82 2.69 8.51 -7.14
C LEU A 82 1.34 8.24 -6.47
N LEU A 83 0.94 9.05 -5.49
CA LEU A 83 -0.29 8.84 -4.74
C LEU A 83 -1.51 9.25 -5.58
N SER A 84 -2.37 8.28 -5.89
CA SER A 84 -3.69 8.56 -6.45
C SER A 84 -4.60 9.17 -5.38
N THR A 85 -5.31 10.24 -5.76
CA THR A 85 -6.32 10.88 -4.91
C THR A 85 -7.56 10.01 -4.70
N ASP A 86 -7.83 9.08 -5.63
CA ASP A 86 -9.04 8.26 -5.67
C ASP A 86 -8.95 7.06 -4.72
N VAL A 87 -9.96 6.93 -3.87
CA VAL A 87 -10.11 5.76 -2.99
C VAL A 87 -10.81 4.65 -3.77
N LYS A 88 -10.11 3.53 -3.97
CA LYS A 88 -10.71 2.33 -4.57
C LYS A 88 -11.59 1.63 -3.53
N VAL A 89 -12.90 1.62 -3.77
CA VAL A 89 -13.84 0.84 -2.97
C VAL A 89 -13.84 -0.60 -3.48
N VAL A 90 -13.57 -1.55 -2.59
CA VAL A 90 -13.65 -2.98 -2.87
C VAL A 90 -14.84 -3.53 -2.10
N ASN A 91 -15.78 -4.17 -2.82
CA ASN A 91 -17.00 -4.77 -2.27
C ASN A 91 -16.79 -6.24 -1.90
#